data_AF-A0A0M7BFZ3-F1
#
_entry.id   AF-A0A0M7BFZ3-F1
#
_cell.length_a   1.000
_cell.length_b   1.000
_cell.length_c   1.000
_cell.angle_alpha   90.00
_cell.angle_beta   90.00
_cell.angle_gamma   90.00
#
_symmetry.space_group_name_H-M   'P 1'
#
loop_
_entity.id
_entity.type
_entity.pdbx_description
1 polymer ?
#
loop_
_entity_poly.entity_id
_entity_poly.type
_entity_poly.pdbx_seq_one_letter_code
_entity_poly.pdbx_strand_id
1 'polypeptide(L)'
;MIVVTNVAPRTALETYRKRWAIECLFGDAKTRGLNLEDTRLTDPRKLALLMSLVALALAWAGRAAADLLGKRAPPRKSHGHYARSWFRTGFDHIRSRLRSDPLDAIASWQRINPEARKPCGVV
;
A
#
# COMPACT_ATOMS: atom_id res chain seq x y z
N MET A 1 -2.97 -25.42 -13.51
CA MET A 1 -3.48 -24.05 -13.67
C MET A 1 -3.61 -23.77 -15.15
N ILE A 2 -4.76 -23.28 -15.62
CA ILE A 2 -5.01 -22.95 -17.03
C ILE A 2 -5.16 -21.42 -17.11
N VAL A 3 -4.46 -20.79 -18.05
CA VAL A 3 -4.55 -19.35 -18.31
C VAL A 3 -5.02 -19.16 -19.74
N VAL A 4 -6.19 -18.55 -19.92
CA VAL A 4 -6.71 -18.16 -21.23
C VAL A 4 -6.35 -16.70 -21.45
N THR A 5 -5.70 -16.39 -22.58
CA THR A 5 -5.17 -15.05 -22.85
C THR A 5 -5.11 -14.76 -24.35
N ASN A 6 -5.14 -13.48 -24.70
CA ASN A 6 -4.90 -12.98 -26.05
C ASN A 6 -3.45 -12.47 -26.26
N VAL A 7 -2.55 -12.68 -25.28
CA VAL A 7 -1.13 -12.28 -25.37
C VAL A 7 -0.19 -13.48 -25.34
N ALA A 8 1.09 -13.23 -25.63
CA ALA A 8 2.12 -14.27 -25.65
C ALA A 8 2.21 -15.02 -24.29
N PRO A 9 2.43 -16.35 -24.29
CA PRO A 9 2.35 -17.18 -23.09
C PRO A 9 3.26 -16.74 -21.93
N ARG A 10 4.49 -16.30 -22.22
CA ARG A 10 5.43 -15.82 -21.19
C ARG A 10 4.91 -14.57 -20.49
N THR A 11 4.50 -13.57 -21.28
CA THR A 11 3.90 -12.32 -20.77
C THR A 11 2.63 -12.58 -19.98
N ALA A 12 1.81 -13.55 -20.43
CA ALA A 12 0.60 -13.94 -19.73
C ALA A 12 0.89 -14.52 -18.34
N LEU A 13 1.86 -15.43 -18.24
CA LEU A 13 2.27 -16.02 -16.96
C LEU A 13 2.91 -14.98 -16.03
N GLU A 14 3.78 -14.12 -16.55
CA GLU A 14 4.37 -13.01 -15.77
C GLU A 14 3.32 -12.04 -15.24
N THR A 15 2.32 -11.73 -16.06
CA THR A 15 1.19 -10.88 -15.65
C THR A 15 0.32 -11.59 -14.62
N TYR A 16 0.03 -12.87 -14.81
CA TYR A 16 -0.75 -13.65 -13.86
C TYR A 16 -0.07 -13.73 -12.50
N ARG A 17 1.26 -13.81 -12.44
CA ARG A 17 2.01 -13.77 -11.17
C ARG A 17 1.78 -12.49 -10.37
N LYS A 18 1.48 -11.36 -11.03
CA LYS A 18 1.18 -10.09 -10.36
C LYS A 18 -0.19 -10.10 -9.66
N ARG A 19 -1.09 -11.03 -9.99
CA ARG A 19 -2.42 -11.16 -9.37
C ARG A 19 -2.35 -11.25 -7.85
N TRP A 20 -1.37 -11.99 -7.32
CA TRP A 20 -1.20 -12.18 -5.88
C TRP A 20 -1.06 -10.86 -5.10
N ALA A 21 -0.57 -9.79 -5.75
CA ALA A 21 -0.47 -8.47 -5.14
C ALA A 21 -1.85 -7.92 -4.74
N ILE A 22 -2.89 -8.17 -5.53
CA ILE A 22 -4.27 -7.74 -5.24
C ILE A 22 -4.84 -8.52 -4.06
N GLU A 23 -4.55 -9.82 -3.95
CA GLU A 23 -4.99 -10.64 -2.83
C GLU A 23 -4.32 -10.19 -1.51
N CYS A 24 -3.04 -9.80 -1.58
CA CYS A 24 -2.35 -9.18 -0.46
C CYS A 24 -2.98 -7.82 -0.09
N LEU A 25 -3.28 -6.98 -1.08
CA LEU A 25 -3.93 -5.68 -0.87
C LEU A 25 -5.27 -5.82 -0.14
N PHE A 26 -6.13 -6.74 -0.58
CA PHE A 26 -7.40 -6.98 0.10
C PHE A 26 -7.23 -7.57 1.50
N GLY A 27 -6.25 -8.44 1.70
CA GLY A 27 -5.92 -8.95 3.03
C GLY A 27 -5.47 -7.84 3.99
N ASP A 28 -4.65 -6.91 3.50
CA ASP A 28 -4.14 -5.77 4.25
C ASP A 28 -5.24 -4.73 4.55
N ALA A 29 -6.20 -4.52 3.63
CA ALA A 29 -7.35 -3.65 3.86
C ALA A 29 -8.35 -4.22 4.90
N LYS A 30 -8.51 -5.54 4.93
CA LYS A 30 -9.42 -6.25 5.84
C LYS A 30 -8.72 -6.55 7.16
N THR A 31 -8.74 -7.81 7.60
CA THR A 31 -8.36 -8.27 8.94
C THR A 31 -6.88 -8.12 9.28
N ARG A 32 -5.96 -8.05 8.29
CA ARG A 32 -4.51 -7.98 8.58
C ARG A 32 -3.96 -6.56 8.77
N GLY A 33 -4.72 -5.52 8.44
CA GLY A 33 -4.24 -4.15 8.51
C GLY A 33 -5.28 -3.17 9.04
N LEU A 34 -6.19 -2.71 8.18
CA LEU A 34 -7.12 -1.60 8.49
C LEU A 34 -8.44 -2.04 9.13
N ASN A 35 -8.67 -3.34 9.25
CA ASN A 35 -9.80 -3.97 9.94
C ASN A 35 -11.17 -3.50 9.46
N LEU A 36 -11.34 -3.34 8.14
CA LEU A 36 -12.58 -2.87 7.53
C LEU A 36 -13.84 -3.66 7.95
N GLU A 37 -13.70 -4.97 8.16
CA GLU A 37 -14.82 -5.88 8.44
C GLU A 37 -15.44 -5.66 9.83
N ASP A 38 -14.71 -5.04 10.77
CA ASP A 38 -15.19 -4.77 12.14
C ASP A 38 -15.82 -3.38 12.30
N THR A 39 -15.85 -2.57 11.24
CA THR A 39 -16.42 -1.21 11.30
C THR A 39 -17.95 -1.20 11.45
N ARG A 40 -18.62 -2.34 11.20
CA ARG A 40 -20.10 -2.53 11.23
C ARG A 40 -20.89 -1.44 10.48
N LEU A 41 -20.24 -0.79 9.51
CA LEU A 41 -20.79 0.36 8.82
C LEU A 41 -21.77 -0.12 7.75
N THR A 42 -23.05 0.24 7.89
CA THR A 42 -24.12 -0.21 6.98
C THR A 42 -24.57 0.86 5.98
N ASP A 43 -24.27 2.14 6.22
CA ASP A 43 -24.61 3.24 5.31
C ASP A 43 -23.68 3.23 4.08
N PRO A 44 -24.22 3.05 2.85
CA PRO A 44 -23.42 3.01 1.63
C PRO A 44 -22.58 4.26 1.38
N ARG A 45 -23.08 5.45 1.78
CA ARG A 45 -22.33 6.72 1.59
C ARG A 45 -21.11 6.77 2.49
N LYS A 46 -21.27 6.34 3.75
CA LYS A 46 -20.16 6.27 4.70
C LYS A 46 -19.16 5.17 4.29
N LEU A 47 -19.65 4.07 3.74
CA LEU A 47 -18.79 3.01 3.20
C LEU A 47 -17.96 3.51 2.02
N ALA A 48 -18.54 4.27 1.08
CA ALA A 48 -17.80 4.85 -0.04
C ALA A 48 -16.69 5.80 0.45
N LEU A 49 -16.98 6.64 1.45
CA LEU A 49 -15.98 7.49 2.08
C LEU A 49 -14.87 6.66 2.75
N LEU A 50 -15.24 5.65 3.53
CA LEU A 50 -14.29 4.76 4.21
C LEU A 50 -13.38 4.05 3.19
N MET A 51 -13.94 3.53 2.10
CA MET A 51 -13.17 2.89 1.03
C MET A 51 -12.20 3.87 0.37
N SER A 52 -12.61 5.13 0.20
CA SER A 52 -11.74 6.19 -0.32
C SER A 52 -10.58 6.48 0.62
N LEU A 53 -10.84 6.57 1.93
CA LEU A 53 -9.81 6.76 2.96
C LEU A 53 -8.85 5.57 3.04
N VAL A 54 -9.36 4.34 2.93
CA VAL A 54 -8.53 3.14 2.88
C VAL A 54 -7.63 3.13 1.65
N ALA A 55 -8.14 3.50 0.48
CA ALA A 55 -7.32 3.61 -0.73
C ALA A 55 -6.17 4.61 -0.54
N LEU A 56 -6.44 5.77 0.07
CA LEU A 56 -5.42 6.76 0.40
C LEU A 56 -4.39 6.21 1.41
N ALA A 57 -4.84 5.54 2.47
CA ALA A 57 -3.97 4.93 3.47
C ALA A 57 -3.06 3.84 2.87
N LEU A 58 -3.60 3.00 1.97
CA LEU A 58 -2.85 1.98 1.24
C LEU A 58 -1.79 2.61 0.33
N ALA A 59 -2.15 3.67 -0.40
CA ALA A 59 -1.22 4.42 -1.25
C ALA A 59 -0.09 5.05 -0.42
N TRP A 60 -0.44 5.64 0.74
CA TRP A 60 0.52 6.23 1.65
C TRP A 60 1.51 5.22 2.21
N ALA A 61 1.00 4.11 2.76
CA ALA A 61 1.84 3.04 3.27
C ALA A 61 2.72 2.43 2.16
N GLY A 62 2.20 2.26 0.96
CA GLY A 62 2.98 1.78 -0.20
C GLY A 62 4.14 2.72 -0.54
N ARG A 63 3.92 4.03 -0.50
CA ARG A 63 4.96 5.04 -0.73
C ARG A 63 5.98 5.09 0.41
N ALA A 64 5.53 5.09 1.66
CA ALA A 64 6.40 5.06 2.83
C ALA A 64 7.32 3.81 2.82
N ALA A 65 6.76 2.66 2.43
CA ALA A 65 7.56 1.45 2.22
C ALA A 65 8.61 1.62 1.10
N ALA A 66 8.24 2.23 -0.03
CA ALA A 66 9.18 2.51 -1.12
C ALA A 66 10.30 3.46 -0.72
N ASP A 67 10.00 4.51 0.05
CA ASP A 67 11.00 5.44 0.54
C ASP A 67 11.94 4.76 1.56
N LEU A 68 11.42 3.86 2.41
CA LEU A 68 12.20 3.16 3.44
C LEU A 68 13.07 2.03 2.85
N LEU A 69 12.52 1.23 1.95
CA LEU A 69 13.20 0.08 1.34
C LEU A 69 14.06 0.49 0.15
N GLY A 70 13.73 1.58 -0.53
CA GLY A 70 14.39 2.02 -1.75
C GLY A 70 14.34 0.93 -2.83
N LYS A 71 15.52 0.54 -3.35
CA LYS A 71 15.66 -0.56 -4.33
C LYS A 71 15.69 -1.96 -3.68
N ARG A 72 15.64 -2.05 -2.35
CA ARG A 72 15.76 -3.33 -1.63
C ARG A 72 14.39 -3.99 -1.48
N ALA A 73 14.33 -5.31 -1.60
CA ALA A 73 13.12 -6.06 -1.28
C ALA A 73 13.04 -6.33 0.23
N PRO A 74 11.84 -6.49 0.81
CA PRO A 74 11.70 -6.96 2.19
C PRO A 74 12.42 -8.30 2.39
N PRO A 75 12.94 -8.59 3.59
CA PRO A 75 13.62 -9.85 3.86
C PRO A 75 12.67 -11.03 3.62
N ARG A 76 13.19 -12.10 3.02
CA ARG A 76 12.46 -13.36 2.82
C ARG A 76 12.79 -14.35 3.92
N LYS A 77 11.81 -15.16 4.31
CA LYS A 77 11.97 -16.29 5.23
C LYS A 77 12.49 -17.52 4.48
N SER A 78 12.89 -18.56 5.23
CA SER A 78 13.43 -19.83 4.70
C SER A 78 12.53 -20.50 3.66
N HIS A 79 11.21 -20.35 3.80
CA HIS A 79 10.20 -20.87 2.88
C HIS A 79 9.92 -19.94 1.67
N GLY A 80 10.81 -18.99 1.35
CA GLY A 80 10.75 -18.17 0.13
C GLY A 80 9.75 -17.00 0.12
N HIS A 81 8.87 -16.89 1.10
CA HIS A 81 7.93 -15.77 1.22
C HIS A 81 8.52 -14.58 1.99
N TYR A 82 8.05 -13.37 1.69
CA TYR A 82 8.44 -12.17 2.44
C TYR A 82 8.05 -12.28 3.91
N ALA A 83 8.93 -11.82 4.80
CA ALA A 83 8.67 -11.83 6.24
C ALA A 83 7.57 -10.85 6.64
N ARG A 84 7.44 -9.73 5.90
CA ARG A 84 6.35 -8.76 6.00
C ARG A 84 5.88 -8.34 4.62
N SER A 85 4.59 -8.03 4.49
CA SER A 85 4.03 -7.37 3.31
C SER A 85 4.71 -6.01 3.10
N TRP A 86 4.77 -5.57 1.84
CA TRP A 86 5.24 -4.24 1.46
C TRP A 86 4.41 -3.16 2.18
N PHE A 87 3.08 -3.31 2.17
CA PHE A 87 2.17 -2.43 2.90
C PHE A 87 2.50 -2.40 4.39
N ARG A 88 2.65 -3.58 5.03
CA ARG A 88 2.88 -3.65 6.48
C ARG A 88 4.17 -2.95 6.89
N THR A 89 5.21 -3.06 6.06
CA THR A 89 6.49 -2.39 6.30
C THR A 89 6.32 -0.86 6.32
N GLY A 90 5.60 -0.30 5.35
CA GLY A 90 5.33 1.14 5.30
C GLY A 90 4.33 1.61 6.35
N PHE A 91 3.29 0.82 6.64
CA PHE A 91 2.30 1.15 7.67
C PHE A 91 2.90 1.16 9.07
N ASP A 92 3.72 0.16 9.41
CA ASP A 92 4.45 0.14 10.69
C ASP A 92 5.42 1.32 10.79
N HIS A 93 6.06 1.71 9.67
CA HIS A 93 6.92 2.88 9.61
C HIS A 93 6.16 4.19 9.88
N ILE A 94 5.03 4.42 9.19
CA ILE A 94 4.16 5.58 9.43
C ILE A 94 3.72 5.62 10.90
N ARG A 95 3.28 4.47 11.44
CA ARG A 95 2.85 4.37 12.85
C ARG A 95 3.98 4.70 13.83
N SER A 96 5.20 4.28 13.53
CA SER A 96 6.38 4.61 14.34
C SER A 96 6.71 6.10 14.29
N ARG A 97 6.69 6.69 13.08
CA ARG A 97 6.94 8.12 12.87
C ARG A 97 5.88 9.00 13.51
N LEU A 98 4.60 8.69 13.37
CA LEU A 98 3.52 9.43 14.06
C LEU A 98 3.69 9.51 15.58
N ARG A 99 4.40 8.56 16.21
CA ARG A 99 4.69 8.59 17.65
C ARG A 99 5.96 9.36 18.03
N SER A 100 6.90 9.50 17.10
CA SER A 100 8.24 10.06 17.37
C SER A 100 8.42 11.43 16.74
N ASP A 101 8.03 11.57 15.48
CA ASP A 101 8.05 12.81 14.70
C ASP A 101 6.90 12.78 13.66
N PRO A 102 5.76 13.42 13.96
CA PRO A 102 4.62 13.48 13.05
C PRO A 102 4.91 14.18 11.73
N LEU A 103 5.87 15.12 11.68
CA LEU A 103 6.18 15.88 10.46
C LEU A 103 6.90 15.00 9.44
N ASP A 104 7.82 14.15 9.89
CA ASP A 104 8.51 13.19 9.01
C ASP A 104 7.56 12.11 8.46
N ALA A 105 6.51 11.74 9.21
CA ALA A 105 5.49 10.82 8.71
C ALA A 105 4.84 11.37 7.43
N ILE A 106 4.53 12.67 7.40
CA ILE A 106 3.85 13.37 6.30
C ILE A 106 4.77 13.57 5.08
N ALA A 107 6.10 13.57 5.26
CA ALA A 107 7.05 13.76 4.15
C ALA A 107 6.86 12.73 3.03
N SER A 108 6.55 11.48 3.40
CA SER A 108 6.23 10.42 2.43
C SER A 108 4.92 10.67 1.67
N TRP A 109 3.93 11.31 2.30
CA TRP A 109 2.66 11.70 1.68
C TRP A 109 2.86 12.79 0.63
N GLN A 110 3.67 13.81 0.95
CA GLN A 110 3.96 14.92 0.03
C GLN A 110 4.58 14.43 -1.29
N ARG A 111 5.33 13.34 -1.27
CA ARG A 111 5.94 12.73 -2.46
C ARG A 111 4.96 11.96 -3.35
N ILE A 112 3.73 11.71 -2.89
CA ILE A 112 2.67 11.08 -3.70
C ILE A 112 2.09 12.09 -4.69
N ASN A 113 2.08 13.38 -4.34
CA ASN A 113 1.61 14.44 -5.22
C ASN A 113 2.79 15.27 -5.78
N PRO A 114 3.26 15.00 -7.01
CA PRO A 114 4.35 15.78 -7.60
C PRO A 114 4.00 17.26 -7.81
N GLU A 115 2.73 17.65 -7.89
CA GLU A 115 2.27 19.04 -8.04
C GLU A 115 2.34 19.86 -6.74
N ALA A 116 2.38 19.21 -5.57
CA ALA A 116 2.58 19.89 -4.28
C ALA A 116 4.01 20.42 -4.08
N ARG A 117 4.87 20.26 -5.10
CA ARG A 117 6.29 20.63 -5.10
C ARG A 117 6.55 22.12 -5.39
N LYS A 118 5.55 22.93 -5.72
CA LYS A 118 5.75 24.38 -5.76
C LYS A 118 5.73 24.91 -4.32
N PRO A 119 6.86 25.28 -3.70
CA PRO A 119 6.77 26.29 -2.65
C PRO A 119 6.04 27.46 -3.29
N CYS A 120 4.91 27.85 -2.72
CA CYS A 120 4.31 29.14 -3.04
C CYS A 120 5.41 30.15 -2.76
N GLY A 121 6.06 30.64 -3.83
CA GLY A 121 7.03 31.71 -3.73
C GLY A 121 6.29 32.87 -3.10
N VAL A 122 6.72 33.26 -1.92
CA VAL A 122 6.38 34.55 -1.35
C VAL A 122 6.91 35.58 -2.35
N VAL A 123 5.98 36.23 -3.04
CA VAL A 123 6.20 37.52 -3.69
C VAL A 123 5.38 38.53 -2.91
#